data_AF-A0A154L3D4-F1
#
_entry.id   AF-A0A154L3D4-F1
#
_cell.length_a   1.000
_cell.length_b   1.000
_cell.length_c   1.000
_cell.angle_alpha   90.00
_cell.angle_beta   90.00
_cell.angle_gamma   90.00
#
_symmetry.space_group_name_H-M   'P 1'
#
loop_
_entity.id
_entity.type
_entity.pdbx_description
1 polymer ?
#
loop_
_entity_poly.entity_id
_entity_poly.type
_entity_poly.pdbx_seq_one_letter_code
_entity_poly.pdbx_strand_id
1 'polypeptide(L)'
;MAYADRISDLARTLAQYPTSVTITGSKIDIRTAKQLESLNAQISNDQSLARDGDTLIAAGSGKDAKALSQRIADAAPQVGNLLAAFGAQDAERFKTLSIMSKQKFDASAASRLQAEKRFADEVAKLMMQESQAVSALPTSPCGPKPQPTPTPTPSPGPSPSPSPVPSLDDVIASLPGYLPITIPDAVAGYDADSLAIASKAAGDAAIKLGVKTPDGITDYAIVYFTNGPETFDPKSDPQWAQEIIADKSLGTIDDRLAILLNASKAQQQSPDTLDTPSQETVPGQED
;
A
#
# COMPACT_ATOMS: atom_id res chain seq x y z
N MET A 1 -9.80 -6.87 -17.07
CA MET A 1 -10.19 -6.58 -15.68
C MET A 1 -11.12 -5.40 -15.71
N ALA A 2 -12.25 -5.51 -15.00
CA ALA A 2 -13.34 -4.54 -14.92
C ALA A 2 -12.90 -3.27 -14.15
N TYR A 3 -13.52 -2.11 -14.38
CA TYR A 3 -13.11 -0.85 -13.76
C TYR A 3 -13.25 -0.88 -12.22
N ALA A 4 -14.32 -1.52 -11.71
CA ALA A 4 -14.56 -1.62 -10.27
C ALA A 4 -13.46 -2.41 -9.52
N ASP A 5 -12.96 -3.49 -10.12
CA ASP A 5 -11.91 -4.33 -9.51
C ASP A 5 -10.61 -3.56 -9.38
N ARG A 6 -10.25 -2.77 -10.39
CA ARG A 6 -9.05 -1.92 -10.36
C ARG A 6 -9.11 -0.87 -9.27
N ILE A 7 -10.27 -0.26 -9.06
CA ILE A 7 -10.47 0.71 -7.97
C ILE A 7 -10.33 0.02 -6.61
N SER A 8 -10.83 -1.22 -6.47
CA SER A 8 -10.67 -2.02 -5.25
C SER A 8 -9.21 -2.34 -4.95
N ASP A 9 -8.44 -2.77 -5.96
CA ASP A 9 -7.01 -3.05 -5.81
C ASP A 9 -6.22 -1.79 -5.45
N LEU A 10 -6.48 -0.67 -6.13
CA LEU A 10 -5.86 0.62 -5.80
C LEU A 10 -6.17 1.04 -4.35
N ALA A 11 -7.39 0.81 -3.87
CA ALA A 11 -7.77 1.14 -2.49
C ALA A 11 -7.04 0.24 -1.48
N ARG A 12 -6.85 -1.04 -1.80
CA ARG A 12 -6.04 -1.96 -0.99
C ARG A 12 -4.59 -1.52 -0.93
N THR A 13 -4.02 -1.06 -2.04
CA THR A 13 -2.66 -0.48 -2.07
C THR A 13 -2.58 0.79 -1.23
N LEU A 14 -3.59 1.67 -1.30
CA LEU A 14 -3.63 2.86 -0.46
C LEU A 14 -3.72 2.54 1.04
N ALA A 15 -4.34 1.42 1.42
CA ALA A 15 -4.43 0.98 2.81
C ALA A 15 -3.08 0.57 3.42
N GLN A 16 -2.05 0.35 2.61
CA GLN A 16 -0.70 0.00 3.08
C GLN A 16 0.06 1.19 3.69
N TYR A 17 -0.34 2.43 3.37
CA TYR A 17 0.31 3.62 3.92
C TYR A 17 -0.14 3.87 5.36
N PRO A 18 0.78 4.20 6.29
CA PRO A 18 0.44 4.39 7.70
C PRO A 18 -0.59 5.53 7.90
N THR A 19 -1.61 5.28 8.71
CA THR A 19 -2.68 6.25 9.05
C THR A 19 -2.44 6.98 10.36
N SER A 20 -1.40 6.59 11.09
CA SER A 20 -1.04 7.11 12.41
C SER A 20 0.47 7.18 12.57
N VAL A 21 0.94 8.13 13.36
CA VAL A 21 2.35 8.29 13.75
C VAL A 21 2.49 8.20 15.26
N THR A 22 3.53 7.54 15.75
CA THR A 22 3.85 7.52 17.18
C THR A 22 4.83 8.65 17.51
N ILE A 23 4.47 9.48 18.49
CA ILE A 23 5.26 10.60 18.96
C ILE A 23 5.46 10.45 20.46
N THR A 24 6.69 10.18 20.90
CA THR A 24 7.07 10.10 22.33
C THR A 24 6.10 9.22 23.14
N GLY A 25 5.84 8.00 22.65
CA GLY A 25 4.93 7.04 23.30
C GLY A 25 3.43 7.32 23.14
N SER A 26 3.04 8.41 22.48
CA SER A 26 1.64 8.76 22.19
C SER A 26 1.35 8.63 20.69
N LYS A 27 0.26 7.96 20.33
CA LYS A 27 -0.14 7.78 18.92
C LYS A 27 -1.01 8.94 18.45
N ILE A 28 -0.68 9.53 17.30
CA ILE A 28 -1.46 10.59 16.65
C ILE A 28 -1.94 10.08 15.29
N ASP A 29 -3.24 10.16 15.05
CA ASP A 29 -3.82 9.86 13.74
C ASP A 29 -3.51 10.98 12.74
N ILE A 30 -2.89 10.60 11.63
CA ILE A 30 -2.67 11.46 10.47
C ILE A 30 -4.01 11.66 9.74
N ARG A 31 -4.90 10.66 9.83
CA ARG A 31 -6.26 10.73 9.32
C ARG A 31 -7.23 10.23 10.38
N THR A 32 -8.19 11.06 10.77
CA THR A 32 -9.20 10.66 11.76
C THR A 32 -10.12 9.55 11.25
N ALA A 33 -10.69 8.80 12.18
CA ALA A 33 -11.71 7.78 11.89
C ALA A 33 -12.84 8.32 10.99
N LYS A 34 -13.33 9.53 11.25
CA LYS A 34 -14.39 10.16 10.44
C LYS A 34 -13.94 10.48 9.01
N GLN A 35 -12.70 10.95 8.83
CA GLN A 35 -12.13 11.18 7.50
C GLN A 35 -11.95 9.86 6.74
N LEU A 36 -11.53 8.79 7.42
CA LEU A 36 -11.37 7.45 6.85
C LEU A 36 -12.71 6.83 6.44
N GLU A 37 -13.73 6.95 7.28
CA GLU A 37 -15.10 6.52 6.98
C GLU A 37 -15.65 7.24 5.76
N SER A 38 -15.48 8.56 5.69
CA SER A 38 -15.91 9.36 4.54
C SER A 38 -15.18 8.99 3.25
N LEU A 39 -13.88 8.68 3.32
CA LEU A 39 -13.11 8.21 2.17
C LEU A 39 -13.58 6.83 1.70
N ASN A 40 -13.79 5.89 2.62
CA ASN A 40 -14.26 4.55 2.30
C ASN A 40 -15.67 4.57 1.70
N ALA A 41 -16.55 5.42 2.21
CA ALA A 41 -17.89 5.62 1.65
C ALA A 41 -17.83 6.12 0.20
N GLN A 42 -16.96 7.10 -0.10
CA GLN A 42 -16.77 7.60 -1.46
C GLN A 42 -16.23 6.50 -2.39
N ILE A 43 -15.20 5.77 -1.97
CA ILE A 43 -14.63 4.67 -2.77
C ILE A 43 -15.67 3.60 -3.06
N SER A 44 -16.51 3.25 -2.07
CA SER A 44 -17.58 2.28 -2.28
C SER A 44 -18.64 2.77 -3.26
N ASN A 45 -18.97 4.07 -3.25
CA ASN A 45 -19.88 4.68 -4.22
C ASN A 45 -19.29 4.63 -5.64
N ASP A 46 -18.02 4.99 -5.80
CA ASP A 46 -17.34 4.98 -7.09
C ASP A 46 -17.24 3.54 -7.64
N GLN A 47 -16.94 2.55 -6.78
CA GLN A 47 -16.97 1.13 -7.17
C GLN A 47 -18.37 0.67 -7.62
N SER A 48 -19.44 1.16 -6.99
CA SER A 48 -20.80 0.82 -7.42
C SER A 48 -21.11 1.40 -8.80
N LEU A 49 -20.76 2.66 -9.02
CA LEU A 49 -20.91 3.32 -10.32
C LEU A 49 -20.12 2.59 -11.41
N ALA A 50 -18.92 2.11 -11.09
CA ALA A 50 -18.14 1.30 -12.01
C ALA A 50 -18.78 -0.06 -12.32
N ARG A 51 -19.34 -0.75 -11.32
CA ARG A 51 -20.03 -2.02 -11.61
C ARG A 51 -21.22 -1.84 -12.54
N ASP A 52 -21.96 -0.74 -12.38
CA ASP A 52 -23.07 -0.39 -13.28
C ASP A 52 -22.55 -0.11 -14.70
N GLY A 53 -21.43 0.61 -14.82
CA GLY A 53 -20.78 0.92 -16.09
C GLY A 53 -20.26 -0.32 -16.80
N ASP A 54 -19.47 -1.14 -16.11
CA ASP A 54 -18.99 -2.46 -16.54
C ASP A 54 -20.15 -3.35 -17.04
N THR A 55 -21.29 -3.35 -16.34
CA THR A 55 -22.49 -4.12 -16.73
C THR A 55 -23.08 -3.63 -18.04
N LEU A 56 -23.20 -2.31 -18.24
CA LEU A 56 -23.71 -1.74 -19.49
C LEU A 56 -22.74 -1.98 -20.66
N ILE A 57 -21.44 -1.89 -20.41
CA ILE A 57 -20.40 -2.19 -21.41
C ILE A 57 -20.51 -3.65 -21.85
N ALA A 58 -20.66 -4.58 -20.91
CA ALA A 58 -20.86 -5.99 -21.22
C ALA A 58 -22.15 -6.28 -22.01
N ALA A 59 -23.22 -5.54 -21.72
CA ALA A 59 -24.49 -5.62 -22.46
C ALA A 59 -24.42 -5.01 -23.88
N GLY A 60 -23.44 -4.14 -24.15
CA GLY A 60 -23.23 -3.49 -25.44
C GLY A 60 -24.26 -2.43 -25.82
N SER A 61 -25.29 -2.18 -25.00
CA SER A 61 -26.30 -1.12 -25.16
C SER A 61 -27.09 -0.90 -23.85
N GLY A 62 -27.69 0.28 -23.68
CA GLY A 62 -28.51 0.57 -22.50
C GLY A 62 -29.34 1.86 -22.62
N LYS A 63 -30.53 1.88 -22.00
CA LYS A 63 -31.43 3.06 -22.01
C LYS A 63 -30.86 4.25 -21.22
N ASP A 64 -30.11 3.99 -20.17
CA ASP A 64 -29.59 5.02 -19.24
C ASP A 64 -28.08 5.26 -19.37
N ALA A 65 -27.45 4.74 -20.42
CA ALA A 65 -26.00 4.82 -20.61
C ALA A 65 -25.47 6.26 -20.53
N LYS A 66 -26.17 7.22 -21.16
CA LYS A 66 -25.78 8.64 -21.13
C LYS A 66 -25.95 9.30 -19.76
N ALA A 67 -26.95 8.89 -18.99
CA ALA A 67 -27.16 9.41 -17.65
C ALA A 67 -26.13 8.82 -16.67
N LEU A 68 -25.81 7.53 -16.81
CA LEU A 68 -24.77 6.88 -16.03
C LEU A 68 -23.38 7.43 -16.36
N SER A 69 -23.05 7.63 -17.64
CA SER A 69 -21.75 8.18 -18.04
C SER A 69 -21.53 9.57 -17.43
N GLN A 70 -22.57 10.41 -17.36
CA GLN A 70 -22.47 11.71 -16.71
C GLN A 70 -22.21 11.57 -15.20
N ARG A 71 -22.95 10.68 -14.51
CA ARG A 71 -22.74 10.43 -13.08
C ARG A 71 -21.33 9.91 -12.78
N ILE A 72 -20.79 9.04 -13.63
CA ILE A 72 -19.41 8.52 -13.52
C ILE A 72 -18.40 9.67 -13.74
N ALA A 73 -18.63 10.54 -14.74
CA ALA A 73 -17.77 11.70 -14.98
C ALA A 73 -17.79 12.70 -13.81
N ASP A 74 -18.96 12.93 -13.21
CA ASP A 74 -19.13 13.83 -12.06
C ASP A 74 -18.54 13.25 -10.76
N ALA A 75 -18.43 11.92 -10.67
CA ALA A 75 -17.81 11.21 -9.55
C ALA A 75 -16.27 11.23 -9.62
N ALA A 76 -15.69 11.23 -10.82
CA ALA A 76 -14.24 11.16 -11.04
C ALA A 76 -13.40 12.13 -10.15
N PRO A 77 -13.74 13.42 -10.00
CA PRO A 77 -12.94 14.34 -9.17
C PRO A 77 -13.24 14.27 -7.66
N GLN A 78 -14.25 13.53 -7.20
CA GLN A 78 -14.77 13.63 -5.83
C GLN A 78 -13.76 13.15 -4.78
N VAL A 79 -13.02 12.07 -5.05
CA VAL A 79 -11.94 11.58 -4.17
C VAL A 79 -10.88 12.67 -4.00
N GLY A 80 -10.38 13.24 -5.10
CA GLY A 80 -9.35 14.30 -5.05
C GLY A 80 -9.79 15.52 -4.24
N ASN A 81 -11.04 15.96 -4.41
CA ASN A 81 -11.60 17.09 -3.66
C ASN A 81 -11.71 16.80 -2.16
N LEU A 82 -12.14 15.59 -1.79
CA LEU A 82 -12.25 15.17 -0.39
C LEU A 82 -10.88 15.13 0.30
N LEU A 83 -9.87 14.59 -0.38
CA LEU A 83 -8.49 14.55 0.10
C LEU A 83 -7.89 15.94 0.30
N ALA A 84 -8.16 16.88 -0.62
CA ALA A 84 -7.72 18.26 -0.50
C ALA A 84 -8.33 18.94 0.74
N ALA A 85 -9.62 18.71 1.01
CA ALA A 85 -10.28 19.21 2.22
C ALA A 85 -9.68 18.61 3.51
N PHE A 86 -9.30 17.33 3.48
CA PHE A 86 -8.64 16.70 4.62
C PHE A 86 -7.24 17.26 4.86
N GLY A 87 -6.46 17.49 3.80
CA GLY A 87 -5.15 18.14 3.91
C GLY A 87 -5.23 19.54 4.54
N ALA A 88 -6.27 20.31 4.22
CA ALA A 88 -6.51 21.60 4.87
C ALA A 88 -6.84 21.46 6.37
N GLN A 89 -7.63 20.45 6.74
CA GLN A 89 -7.93 20.17 8.15
C GLN A 89 -6.69 19.73 8.93
N ASP A 90 -5.83 18.93 8.34
CA ASP A 90 -4.59 18.47 8.98
C ASP A 90 -3.61 19.64 9.17
N ALA A 91 -3.52 20.57 8.22
CA ALA A 91 -2.75 21.80 8.36
C ALA A 91 -3.25 22.71 9.50
N GLU A 92 -4.55 22.68 9.84
CA GLU A 92 -5.07 23.38 11.01
C GLU A 92 -4.69 22.68 12.33
N ARG A 93 -4.77 21.33 12.38
CA ARG A 93 -4.33 20.54 13.56
C ARG A 93 -2.85 20.74 13.86
N PHE A 94 -2.07 20.92 12.81
CA PHE A 94 -0.64 21.11 12.89
C PHE A 94 -0.22 22.37 13.66
N LYS A 95 -1.04 23.42 13.68
CA LYS A 95 -0.74 24.68 14.37
C LYS A 95 -0.63 24.54 15.89
N THR A 96 -1.20 23.48 16.48
CA THR A 96 -1.25 23.29 17.93
C THR A 96 -0.19 22.32 18.45
N LEU A 97 0.68 21.78 17.58
CA LEU A 97 1.70 20.79 17.95
C LEU A 97 3.06 21.42 18.29
N SER A 98 3.80 20.78 19.20
CA SER A 98 5.21 21.10 19.50
C SER A 98 6.13 20.81 18.31
N ILE A 99 7.28 21.50 18.20
CA ILE A 99 8.20 21.46 17.03
C ILE A 99 8.68 20.05 16.67
N MET A 100 8.99 19.19 17.66
CA MET A 100 9.43 17.81 17.39
C MET A 100 8.28 16.93 16.88
N SER A 101 7.09 17.06 17.46
CA SER A 101 5.87 16.35 17.02
C SER A 101 5.43 16.81 15.63
N LYS A 102 5.58 18.11 15.39
CA LYS A 102 5.32 18.81 14.14
C LYS A 102 6.12 18.18 12.99
N GLN A 103 7.44 18.08 13.11
CA GLN A 103 8.28 17.50 12.05
C GLN A 103 7.93 16.05 11.72
N LYS A 104 7.66 15.20 12.72
CA LYS A 104 7.27 13.80 12.50
C LYS A 104 5.89 13.68 11.87
N PHE A 105 4.92 14.46 12.34
CA PHE A 105 3.57 14.49 11.78
C PHE A 105 3.58 14.98 10.32
N ASP A 106 4.33 16.04 10.00
CA ASP A 106 4.44 16.59 8.65
C ASP A 106 4.97 15.61 7.63
N ALA A 107 6.08 14.92 7.95
CA ALA A 107 6.70 13.99 7.03
C ALA A 107 5.75 12.83 6.70
N SER A 108 5.11 12.24 7.71
CA SER A 108 4.15 11.16 7.51
C SER A 108 2.86 11.63 6.83
N ALA A 109 2.35 12.81 7.18
CA ALA A 109 1.19 13.42 6.54
C ALA A 109 1.44 13.72 5.06
N ALA A 110 2.64 14.23 4.73
CA ALA A 110 3.03 14.50 3.35
C ALA A 110 3.11 13.22 2.51
N SER A 111 3.76 12.17 3.02
CA SER A 111 3.86 10.88 2.32
C SER A 111 2.49 10.23 2.11
N ARG A 112 1.63 10.23 3.14
CA ARG A 112 0.26 9.71 3.05
C ARG A 112 -0.57 10.52 2.05
N LEU A 113 -0.55 11.85 2.15
CA LEU A 113 -1.31 12.72 1.24
C LEU A 113 -0.85 12.56 -0.21
N GLN A 114 0.45 12.34 -0.45
CA GLN A 114 0.97 12.11 -1.79
C GLN A 114 0.49 10.76 -2.35
N ALA A 115 0.45 9.70 -1.53
CA ALA A 115 -0.10 8.42 -1.92
C ALA A 115 -1.60 8.50 -2.25
N GLU A 116 -2.35 9.19 -1.40
CA GLU A 116 -3.78 9.44 -1.58
C GLU A 116 -4.06 10.25 -2.85
N LYS A 117 -3.23 11.27 -3.16
CA LYS A 117 -3.33 12.02 -4.42
C LYS A 117 -3.13 11.12 -5.64
N ARG A 118 -2.08 10.28 -5.63
CA ARG A 118 -1.84 9.31 -6.71
C ARG A 118 -3.02 8.35 -6.87
N PHE A 119 -3.56 7.86 -5.75
CA PHE A 119 -4.78 7.04 -5.76
C PHE A 119 -5.95 7.78 -6.40
N ALA A 120 -6.21 9.02 -5.99
CA ALA A 120 -7.30 9.83 -6.54
C ALA A 120 -7.15 10.09 -8.03
N ASP A 121 -5.94 10.40 -8.49
CA ASP A 121 -5.65 10.64 -9.90
C ASP A 121 -5.89 9.38 -10.75
N GLU A 122 -5.48 8.20 -10.27
CA GLU A 122 -5.72 6.94 -10.96
C GLU A 122 -7.21 6.53 -10.95
N VAL A 123 -7.91 6.72 -9.83
CA VAL A 123 -9.37 6.50 -9.76
C VAL A 123 -10.11 7.44 -10.71
N ALA A 124 -9.77 8.73 -10.72
CA ALA A 124 -10.37 9.71 -11.60
C ALA A 124 -10.17 9.33 -13.08
N LYS A 125 -8.96 8.88 -13.43
CA LYS A 125 -8.63 8.40 -14.77
C LYS A 125 -9.43 7.17 -15.17
N LEU A 126 -9.58 6.18 -14.27
CA LEU A 126 -10.39 4.99 -14.51
C LEU A 126 -11.87 5.35 -14.70
N MET A 127 -12.42 6.18 -13.82
CA MET A 127 -13.79 6.69 -13.91
C MET A 127 -14.03 7.44 -15.23
N MET A 128 -13.12 8.30 -15.64
CA MET A 128 -13.24 9.01 -16.93
C MET A 128 -13.22 8.04 -18.13
N GLN A 129 -12.34 7.04 -18.12
CA GLN A 129 -12.27 6.02 -19.18
C GLN A 129 -13.58 5.22 -19.27
N GLU A 130 -14.12 4.84 -18.11
CA GLU A 130 -15.39 4.13 -18.05
C GLU A 130 -16.55 5.00 -18.52
N SER A 131 -16.63 6.25 -18.07
CA SER A 131 -17.64 7.21 -18.53
C SER A 131 -17.62 7.35 -20.06
N GLN A 132 -16.44 7.45 -20.67
CA GLN A 132 -16.30 7.51 -22.12
C GLN A 132 -16.76 6.22 -22.80
N ALA A 133 -16.39 5.06 -22.27
CA ALA A 133 -16.81 3.76 -22.79
C ALA A 133 -18.34 3.58 -22.71
N VAL A 134 -18.94 3.95 -21.58
CA VAL A 134 -20.39 3.90 -21.38
C VAL A 134 -21.10 4.90 -22.30
N SER A 135 -20.57 6.12 -22.47
CA SER A 135 -21.18 7.14 -23.35
C SER A 135 -21.11 6.75 -24.84
N ALA A 136 -20.17 5.89 -25.23
CA ALA A 136 -20.05 5.40 -26.60
C ALA A 136 -21.04 4.26 -26.92
N LEU A 137 -21.75 3.73 -25.91
CA LEU A 137 -22.74 2.68 -26.12
C LEU A 137 -23.95 3.21 -26.89
N PRO A 138 -24.48 2.44 -27.85
CA PRO A 138 -25.72 2.79 -28.50
C PRO A 138 -26.86 2.81 -27.47
N THR A 139 -27.54 3.94 -27.36
CA THR A 139 -28.77 4.05 -26.57
C THR A 139 -29.86 3.24 -27.27
N SER A 140 -30.36 2.16 -26.65
CA SER A 140 -31.38 1.32 -27.28
C SER A 140 -32.68 2.11 -27.51
N PRO A 141 -33.14 2.32 -28.76
CA PRO A 141 -34.54 2.61 -29.00
C PRO A 141 -35.33 1.30 -28.85
N CYS A 142 -36.54 1.36 -28.30
CA CYS A 142 -37.48 0.26 -28.47
C CYS A 142 -37.82 0.16 -29.97
N GLY A 143 -37.37 -0.88 -30.67
CA GLY A 143 -37.66 -1.10 -32.09
C GLY A 143 -37.01 -2.39 -32.60
N PRO A 144 -37.64 -3.12 -33.53
CA PRO A 144 -37.20 -4.46 -33.93
C PRO A 144 -35.83 -4.42 -34.62
N LYS A 145 -35.01 -5.40 -34.22
CA LYS A 145 -33.65 -5.72 -34.65
C LYS A 145 -33.39 -5.57 -36.16
N PRO A 146 -32.39 -4.79 -36.60
CA PRO A 146 -31.75 -4.96 -37.90
C PRO A 146 -30.65 -6.03 -37.82
N GLN A 147 -30.57 -6.83 -38.89
CA GLN A 147 -29.60 -7.90 -39.11
C GLN A 147 -28.16 -7.36 -39.22
N PRO A 148 -27.13 -8.05 -38.69
CA PRO A 148 -25.76 -7.55 -38.70
C PRO A 148 -25.16 -7.58 -40.10
N THR A 149 -24.58 -6.46 -40.53
CA THR A 149 -23.59 -6.37 -41.61
C THR A 149 -22.19 -6.41 -41.00
N PRO A 150 -21.22 -7.15 -41.58
CA PRO A 150 -19.86 -7.18 -41.07
C PRO A 150 -19.14 -5.88 -41.42
N THR A 151 -18.67 -5.16 -40.40
CA THR A 151 -17.80 -3.97 -40.54
C THR A 151 -16.36 -4.39 -40.23
N PRO A 152 -15.35 -3.95 -41.01
CA PRO A 152 -13.96 -4.41 -40.89
C PRO A 152 -13.34 -4.08 -39.53
N THR A 153 -12.54 -5.02 -39.04
CA THR A 153 -11.77 -4.97 -37.80
C THR A 153 -10.81 -3.77 -37.79
N PRO A 154 -10.93 -2.80 -36.87
CA PRO A 154 -9.89 -1.80 -36.68
C PRO A 154 -8.66 -2.46 -36.03
N SER A 155 -7.49 -2.14 -36.58
CA SER A 155 -6.18 -2.56 -36.05
C SER A 155 -6.00 -2.08 -34.60
N PRO A 156 -5.37 -2.86 -33.71
CA PRO A 156 -5.08 -2.44 -32.35
C PRO A 156 -4.21 -1.18 -32.38
N GLY A 157 -4.62 -0.13 -31.66
CA GLY A 157 -3.76 0.99 -31.34
C GLY A 157 -2.61 0.54 -30.42
N PRO A 158 -1.48 1.27 -30.42
CA PRO A 158 -0.30 0.88 -29.65
C PRO A 158 -0.63 0.86 -28.16
N SER A 159 -0.35 -0.28 -27.52
CA SER A 159 -0.38 -0.46 -26.07
C SER A 159 0.55 0.56 -25.42
N PRO A 160 0.14 1.25 -24.33
CA PRO A 160 1.09 2.03 -23.55
C PRO A 160 2.18 1.09 -23.03
N SER A 161 3.43 1.48 -23.24
CA SER A 161 4.59 0.76 -22.70
C SER A 161 4.46 0.72 -21.17
N PRO A 162 4.63 -0.45 -20.53
CA PRO A 162 4.75 -0.50 -19.08
C PRO A 162 5.89 0.45 -18.65
N SER A 163 5.67 1.19 -17.55
CA SER A 163 6.78 1.87 -16.88
C SER A 163 7.83 0.80 -16.55
N PRO A 164 9.11 1.08 -16.79
CA PRO A 164 10.16 0.12 -16.49
C PRO A 164 10.11 -0.20 -15.00
N VAL A 165 10.05 -1.50 -14.68
CA VAL A 165 10.28 -1.97 -13.32
C VAL A 165 11.69 -1.50 -12.95
N PRO A 166 11.86 -0.81 -11.81
CA PRO A 166 13.17 -0.35 -11.39
C PRO A 166 14.12 -1.54 -11.30
N SER A 167 15.36 -1.33 -11.75
CA SER A 167 16.37 -2.38 -11.62
C SER A 167 16.66 -2.64 -10.14
N LEU A 168 17.21 -3.82 -9.82
CA LEU A 168 17.60 -4.12 -8.44
C LEU A 168 18.60 -3.08 -7.91
N ASP A 169 19.50 -2.59 -8.76
CA ASP A 169 20.46 -1.53 -8.41
C ASP A 169 19.77 -0.20 -8.09
N ASP A 170 18.72 0.18 -8.84
CA ASP A 170 17.92 1.39 -8.54
C ASP A 170 17.23 1.28 -7.18
N VAL A 171 16.73 0.10 -6.85
CA VAL A 171 16.08 -0.18 -5.55
C VAL A 171 17.11 -0.09 -4.44
N ILE A 172 18.28 -0.72 -4.59
CA ILE A 172 19.37 -0.66 -3.61
C ILE A 172 19.83 0.78 -3.38
N ALA A 173 19.97 1.57 -4.45
CA ALA A 173 20.31 2.99 -4.34
C ALA A 173 19.25 3.82 -3.61
N SER A 174 17.98 3.37 -3.63
CA SER A 174 16.86 4.05 -2.96
C SER A 174 16.69 3.66 -1.48
N LEU A 175 17.26 2.53 -1.05
CA LEU A 175 17.13 2.01 0.32
C LEU A 175 17.50 3.02 1.42
N PRO A 176 18.58 3.83 1.30
CA PRO A 176 18.94 4.80 2.35
C PRO A 176 17.89 5.88 2.55
N GLY A 177 17.09 6.20 1.52
CA GLY A 177 15.94 7.08 1.63
C GLY A 177 14.67 6.37 2.11
N TYR A 178 14.53 5.09 1.78
CA TYR A 178 13.35 4.28 2.11
C TYR A 178 13.36 3.74 3.54
N LEU A 179 14.48 3.20 4.03
CA LEU A 179 14.57 2.52 5.32
C LEU A 179 14.29 3.43 6.53
N PRO A 180 14.74 4.71 6.57
CA PRO A 180 14.35 5.62 7.65
C PRO A 180 12.86 5.92 7.71
N ILE A 181 12.13 5.74 6.61
CA ILE A 181 10.68 5.90 6.55
C ILE A 181 9.99 4.64 7.08
N THR A 182 10.51 3.48 6.71
CA THR A 182 9.84 2.18 6.96
C THR A 182 10.19 1.59 8.33
N ILE A 183 11.44 1.75 8.77
CA ILE A 183 11.98 1.20 10.04
C ILE A 183 12.90 2.21 10.75
N PRO A 184 12.38 3.37 11.15
CA PRO A 184 13.17 4.48 11.68
C PRO A 184 14.02 4.10 12.90
N ASP A 185 13.47 3.30 13.82
CA ASP A 185 14.17 2.94 15.06
C ASP A 185 15.36 1.99 14.80
N ALA A 186 15.22 1.12 13.81
CA ALA A 186 16.26 0.17 13.41
C ALA A 186 17.46 0.86 12.76
N VAL A 187 17.25 1.99 12.08
CA VAL A 187 18.30 2.73 11.38
C VAL A 187 18.71 4.02 12.08
N ALA A 188 18.10 4.36 13.23
CA ALA A 188 18.34 5.62 13.95
C ALA A 188 19.81 5.82 14.38
N GLY A 189 20.56 4.73 14.54
CA GLY A 189 21.98 4.75 14.91
C GLY A 189 22.94 4.99 13.74
N TYR A 190 22.46 5.03 12.50
CA TYR A 190 23.28 5.23 11.31
C TYR A 190 23.26 6.70 10.88
N ASP A 191 24.43 7.27 10.59
CA ASP A 191 24.51 8.47 9.78
C ASP A 191 24.23 8.16 8.30
N ALA A 192 24.03 9.19 7.48
CA ALA A 192 23.63 9.03 6.08
C ALA A 192 24.64 8.21 5.25
N ASP A 193 25.94 8.38 5.49
CA ASP A 193 26.98 7.69 4.74
C ASP A 193 27.08 6.23 5.20
N SER A 194 27.04 5.99 6.51
CA SER A 194 27.01 4.64 7.07
C SER A 194 25.77 3.86 6.66
N LEU A 195 24.61 4.52 6.59
CA LEU A 195 23.36 3.90 6.13
C LEU A 195 23.42 3.58 4.64
N ALA A 196 24.00 4.45 3.81
CA ALA A 196 24.19 4.18 2.39
C ALA A 196 25.08 2.95 2.15
N ILE A 197 26.19 2.86 2.88
CA ILE A 197 27.11 1.71 2.83
C ILE A 197 26.41 0.43 3.29
N ALA A 198 25.72 0.48 4.43
CA ALA A 198 25.02 -0.67 4.99
C ALA A 198 23.86 -1.13 4.08
N SER A 199 23.12 -0.20 3.48
CA SER A 199 22.03 -0.49 2.56
C SER A 199 22.54 -1.15 1.28
N LYS A 200 23.67 -0.68 0.75
CA LYS A 200 24.33 -1.32 -0.38
C LYS A 200 24.80 -2.73 -0.02
N ALA A 201 25.41 -2.91 1.14
CA ALA A 201 25.86 -4.22 1.60
C ALA A 201 24.68 -5.20 1.77
N ALA A 202 23.56 -4.75 2.33
CA ALA A 202 22.34 -5.53 2.45
C ALA A 202 21.75 -5.91 1.09
N GLY A 203 21.69 -4.95 0.15
CA GLY A 203 21.26 -5.19 -1.23
C GLY A 203 22.13 -6.21 -1.97
N ASP A 204 23.45 -6.05 -1.90
CA ASP A 204 24.41 -6.98 -2.50
C ASP A 204 24.29 -8.39 -1.88
N ALA A 205 24.00 -8.48 -0.56
CA ALA A 205 23.78 -9.74 0.14
C ALA A 205 22.47 -10.41 -0.28
N ALA A 206 21.38 -9.64 -0.46
CA ALA A 206 20.11 -10.12 -0.97
C ALA A 206 20.26 -10.72 -2.39
N ILE A 207 20.99 -10.05 -3.27
CA ILE A 207 21.30 -10.58 -4.62
C ILE A 207 22.08 -11.88 -4.53
N LYS A 208 23.10 -11.97 -3.65
CA LYS A 208 23.85 -13.22 -3.43
C LYS A 208 22.99 -14.36 -2.89
N LEU A 209 21.98 -14.03 -2.07
CA LEU A 209 21.00 -14.99 -1.57
C LEU A 209 20.05 -15.49 -2.68
N GLY A 210 20.00 -14.78 -3.82
CA GLY A 210 19.28 -15.17 -5.02
C GLY A 210 18.00 -14.38 -5.29
N VAL A 211 17.80 -13.26 -4.58
CA VAL A 211 16.64 -12.36 -4.74
C VAL A 211 16.57 -11.83 -6.17
N LYS A 212 15.36 -11.79 -6.73
CA LYS A 212 15.15 -11.38 -8.13
C LYS A 212 14.21 -10.19 -8.29
N THR A 213 13.53 -9.77 -7.22
CA THR A 213 12.52 -8.71 -7.28
C THR A 213 12.89 -7.50 -6.44
N PRO A 214 12.44 -6.29 -6.83
CA PRO A 214 12.51 -5.09 -6.01
C PRO A 214 11.95 -5.29 -4.58
N ASP A 215 10.83 -5.99 -4.48
CA ASP A 215 10.16 -6.24 -3.20
C ASP A 215 11.01 -7.17 -2.33
N GLY A 216 11.60 -8.22 -2.90
CA GLY A 216 12.52 -9.09 -2.16
C GLY A 216 13.78 -8.38 -1.65
N ILE A 217 14.32 -7.40 -2.39
CA ILE A 217 15.45 -6.57 -1.91
C ILE A 217 15.01 -5.75 -0.69
N THR A 218 13.81 -5.21 -0.77
CA THR A 218 13.21 -4.38 0.29
C THR A 218 12.92 -5.21 1.53
N ASP A 219 12.32 -6.39 1.38
CA ASP A 219 12.00 -7.31 2.46
C ASP A 219 13.28 -7.79 3.18
N TYR A 220 14.31 -8.17 2.42
CA TYR A 220 15.62 -8.52 2.96
C TYR A 220 16.20 -7.37 3.79
N ALA A 221 16.24 -6.16 3.21
CA ALA A 221 16.82 -5.00 3.88
C ALA A 221 16.06 -4.67 5.17
N ILE A 222 14.73 -4.73 5.16
CA ILE A 222 13.93 -4.45 6.36
C ILE A 222 14.28 -5.44 7.47
N VAL A 223 14.32 -6.74 7.20
CA VAL A 223 14.69 -7.75 8.21
C VAL A 223 16.13 -7.55 8.67
N TYR A 224 17.05 -7.25 7.75
CA TYR A 224 18.47 -7.04 8.05
C TYR A 224 18.70 -5.93 9.07
N PHE A 225 18.05 -4.78 8.87
CA PHE A 225 18.22 -3.66 9.78
C PHE A 225 17.40 -3.83 11.07
N THR A 226 16.25 -4.49 11.00
CA THR A 226 15.33 -4.62 12.14
C THR A 226 15.78 -5.69 13.15
N ASN A 227 16.32 -6.80 12.65
CA ASN A 227 16.71 -7.95 13.46
C ASN A 227 18.23 -8.13 13.54
N GLY A 228 18.98 -7.34 12.76
CA GLY A 228 20.43 -7.43 12.67
C GLY A 228 20.92 -8.38 11.57
N PRO A 229 22.13 -8.13 11.02
CA PRO A 229 22.73 -8.94 9.95
C PRO A 229 22.85 -10.42 10.29
N GLU A 230 23.04 -10.74 11.57
CA GLU A 230 23.16 -12.09 12.11
C GLU A 230 21.93 -12.95 11.85
N THR A 231 20.75 -12.36 11.62
CA THR A 231 19.52 -13.07 11.26
C THR A 231 19.71 -13.93 10.00
N PHE A 232 20.60 -13.50 9.11
CA PHE A 232 20.92 -14.18 7.86
C PHE A 232 22.16 -15.09 7.96
N ASP A 233 22.85 -15.13 9.11
CA ASP A 233 23.96 -16.05 9.33
C ASP A 233 23.42 -17.45 9.69
N PRO A 234 23.73 -18.50 8.91
CA PRO A 234 23.31 -19.87 9.20
C PRO A 234 23.86 -20.43 10.52
N LYS A 235 24.79 -19.75 11.18
CA LYS A 235 25.39 -20.16 12.46
C LYS A 235 24.86 -19.41 13.68
N SER A 236 23.99 -18.43 13.48
CA SER A 236 23.47 -17.60 14.57
C SER A 236 22.15 -18.14 15.12
N ASP A 237 22.00 -18.08 16.44
CA ASP A 237 20.72 -18.34 17.12
C ASP A 237 19.92 -17.04 17.29
N PRO A 238 18.58 -17.10 17.20
CA PRO A 238 17.76 -18.29 16.95
C PRO A 238 17.60 -18.63 15.44
N GLN A 239 17.65 -19.93 15.10
CA GLN A 239 17.66 -20.43 13.71
C GLN A 239 16.34 -20.30 12.92
N TRP A 240 15.26 -19.76 13.51
CA TRP A 240 13.94 -19.69 12.86
C TRP A 240 13.99 -18.95 11.50
N ALA A 241 14.86 -17.96 11.37
CA ALA A 241 15.03 -17.24 10.11
C ALA A 241 15.62 -18.14 9.02
N GLN A 242 16.57 -19.00 9.40
CA GLN A 242 17.22 -19.95 8.52
C GLN A 242 16.28 -21.09 8.13
N GLU A 243 15.41 -21.53 9.03
CA GLU A 243 14.37 -22.52 8.73
C GLU A 243 13.45 -22.01 7.60
N ILE A 244 13.01 -20.75 7.67
CA ILE A 244 12.18 -20.14 6.63
C ILE A 244 12.96 -19.96 5.31
N ILE A 245 14.20 -19.47 5.38
CA ILE A 245 15.02 -19.22 4.19
C ILE A 245 15.38 -20.54 3.48
N ALA A 246 15.70 -21.59 4.22
CA ALA A 246 16.12 -22.87 3.68
C ALA A 246 14.95 -23.72 3.14
N ASP A 247 13.72 -23.50 3.63
CA ASP A 247 12.56 -24.29 3.23
C ASP A 247 12.12 -24.01 1.79
N LYS A 248 12.52 -24.90 0.89
CA LYS A 248 12.20 -24.81 -0.53
C LYS A 248 10.74 -25.04 -0.87
N SER A 249 9.95 -25.57 0.06
CA SER A 249 8.51 -25.77 -0.14
C SER A 249 7.71 -24.47 -0.07
N LEU A 250 8.27 -23.42 0.56
CA LEU A 250 7.64 -22.10 0.73
C LEU A 250 7.72 -21.19 -0.50
N GLY A 251 8.21 -21.69 -1.63
CA GLY A 251 8.25 -20.94 -2.89
C GLY A 251 9.63 -20.38 -3.23
N THR A 252 9.67 -19.23 -3.90
CA THR A 252 10.90 -18.55 -4.28
C THR A 252 11.62 -17.96 -3.06
N ILE A 253 12.83 -17.45 -3.24
CA ILE A 253 13.52 -16.76 -2.15
C ILE A 253 12.82 -15.44 -1.80
N ASP A 254 12.20 -14.76 -2.78
CA ASP A 254 11.40 -13.56 -2.56
C ASP A 254 10.17 -13.89 -1.68
N ASP A 255 9.47 -15.00 -1.94
CA ASP A 255 8.34 -15.46 -1.11
C ASP A 255 8.76 -15.77 0.33
N ARG A 256 9.91 -16.42 0.50
CA ARG A 256 10.46 -16.74 1.82
C ARG A 256 10.86 -15.51 2.60
N LEU A 257 11.38 -14.48 1.93
CA LEU A 257 11.70 -13.20 2.58
C LEU A 257 10.45 -12.43 2.99
N ALA A 258 9.38 -12.48 2.21
CA ALA A 258 8.09 -11.91 2.61
C ALA A 258 7.52 -12.63 3.86
N ILE A 259 7.63 -13.96 3.91
CA ILE A 259 7.23 -14.76 5.09
C ILE A 259 8.12 -14.41 6.29
N LEU A 260 9.44 -14.33 6.08
CA LEU A 260 10.42 -13.97 7.10
C LEU A 260 10.13 -12.58 7.69
N LEU A 261 9.82 -11.61 6.84
CA LEU A 261 9.44 -10.26 7.26
C LEU A 261 8.18 -10.27 8.13
N ASN A 262 7.16 -11.04 7.73
CA ASN A 262 5.93 -11.18 8.51
C ASN A 262 6.19 -11.87 9.86
N ALA A 263 7.03 -12.90 9.88
CA ALA A 263 7.43 -13.60 11.10
C ALA A 263 8.25 -12.68 12.04
N SER A 264 9.18 -11.88 11.51
CA SER A 264 9.91 -10.86 12.27
C SER A 264 8.94 -9.86 12.92
N LYS A 265 7.99 -9.33 12.14
CA LYS A 265 6.95 -8.42 12.65
C LYS A 265 6.11 -9.05 13.76
N ALA A 266 5.73 -10.33 13.61
CA ALA A 266 4.97 -11.05 14.63
C ALA A 266 5.75 -11.24 15.94
N GLN A 267 7.06 -11.48 15.86
CA GLN A 267 7.92 -11.57 17.06
C GLN A 267 8.02 -10.22 17.78
N GLN A 268 8.12 -9.11 17.05
CA GLN A 268 8.13 -7.77 17.67
C GLN A 268 6.80 -7.37 18.32
N GLN A 269 5.69 -8.00 17.93
CA GLN A 269 4.35 -7.72 18.44
C GLN A 269 3.92 -8.60 19.61
N SER A 270 4.78 -9.49 20.10
CA SER A 270 4.49 -10.33 21.28
C SER A 270 5.01 -9.64 22.55
N PRO A 271 4.19 -8.90 23.32
CA PRO A 271 4.57 -8.47 24.66
C PRO A 271 4.65 -9.70 25.57
N ASP A 272 5.64 -9.70 26.47
CA ASP A 272 5.80 -10.60 27.60
C ASP A 272 4.48 -11.22 28.09
N THR A 273 4.27 -12.50 27.78
CA THR A 273 3.41 -13.38 28.55
C THR A 273 4.30 -14.34 29.33
N LEU A 274 4.98 -13.79 30.32
CA LEU A 274 5.33 -14.48 31.55
C LEU A 274 5.24 -13.47 32.69
N ASP A 275 3.98 -13.09 32.93
CA ASP A 275 3.53 -12.69 34.25
C ASP A 275 4.05 -13.77 35.22
N THR A 276 5.01 -13.37 36.04
CA THR A 276 5.56 -14.22 37.09
C THR A 276 4.41 -14.43 38.07
N PRO A 277 3.96 -15.66 38.37
CA PRO A 277 2.95 -15.81 39.40
C PRO A 277 3.58 -15.33 40.69
N SER A 278 2.99 -14.25 41.22
CA SER A 278 3.25 -13.73 42.55
C SER A 278 3.21 -14.91 43.51
N GLN A 279 4.35 -15.25 44.12
CA GLN A 279 4.33 -16.12 45.28
C GLN A 279 3.57 -15.38 46.38
N GLU A 280 2.35 -15.86 46.57
CA GLU A 280 1.51 -15.66 47.73
C GLU A 280 2.35 -15.95 48.99
N THR A 281 2.71 -14.89 49.71
CA THR A 281 3.29 -15.01 51.04
C THR A 281 2.24 -15.60 51.96
N VAL A 282 2.28 -16.92 52.19
CA VAL A 282 1.50 -17.59 53.22
C VAL A 282 2.02 -17.17 54.59
N PRO A 283 1.20 -16.60 55.49
CA PRO A 283 1.62 -16.31 56.85
C PRO A 283 1.43 -17.54 57.75
N GLY A 284 2.54 -18.04 58.32
CA GLY A 284 2.58 -18.76 59.60
C GLY A 284 2.41 -20.28 59.56
N GLN A 285 3.46 -20.98 60.02
CA GLN A 285 3.50 -22.13 60.97
C GLN A 285 4.94 -22.67 60.91
N GLU A 286 5.82 -22.38 61.89
CA GLU A 286 5.94 -22.91 63.26
C GLU A 286 7.27 -23.70 63.34
N ASP A 287 8.20 -23.19 64.15
CA ASP A 287 8.94 -23.96 65.17
C ASP A 287 9.26 -23.01 66.34
#